data_AF-A0A2S2C388-F1
#
_entry.id   AF-A0A2S2C388-F1
#
_cell.length_a   1.000
_cell.length_b   1.000
_cell.length_c   1.000
_cell.angle_alpha   90.00
_cell.angle_beta   90.00
_cell.angle_gamma   90.00
#
_symmetry.space_group_name_H-M   'P 1'
#
loop_
_entity.id
_entity.type
_entity.pdbx_description
1 polymer ?
#
loop_
_entity_poly.entity_id
_entity_poly.type
_entity_poly.pdbx_seq_one_letter_code
_entity_poly.pdbx_strand_id
1 'polypeptide(L)'
;MPTGKVKWYDVEKGFGFLSQEEGEDVYVRSSALPEGVEGLKAGQRVEFGMAAGRRGPQALSLKVLDPAPSLRQNAARKEPSAKKHTPDELHGMVEDMITLLEAKVQPDLRRGKYPDRKTAQRISEVVRAVARELDS
;
A
#
# COMPACT_ATOMS: atom_id res chain seq x y z
N MET A 1 -22.64 16.98 13.26
CA MET A 1 -22.89 16.87 11.81
C MET A 1 -22.88 15.40 11.43
N PRO A 2 -23.66 14.96 10.42
CA PRO A 2 -23.63 13.56 9.99
C PRO A 2 -22.28 13.19 9.38
N THR A 3 -21.87 11.93 9.57
CA THR A 3 -20.68 11.36 8.93
C THR A 3 -21.06 10.26 7.96
N GLY A 4 -20.22 10.05 6.95
CA GLY A 4 -20.42 8.99 5.98
C GLY A 4 -19.14 8.67 5.22
N LYS A 5 -19.30 7.90 4.15
CA LYS A 5 -18.21 7.50 3.25
C LYS A 5 -18.51 7.95 1.84
N VAL A 6 -17.50 8.33 1.09
CA VAL A 6 -17.66 8.65 -0.33
C VAL A 6 -17.98 7.36 -1.08
N LYS A 7 -19.14 7.29 -1.72
CA LYS A 7 -19.52 6.14 -2.55
C LYS A 7 -18.76 6.19 -3.87
N TRP A 8 -18.80 7.35 -4.52
CA TRP A 8 -18.03 7.68 -5.71
C TRP A 8 -18.03 9.19 -5.93
N TYR A 9 -17.03 9.69 -6.65
CA TYR A 9 -16.92 11.08 -7.03
C TYR A 9 -16.22 11.19 -8.39
N ASP A 10 -16.79 11.95 -9.30
CA ASP A 10 -16.24 12.23 -10.61
C ASP A 10 -15.62 13.63 -10.57
N VAL A 11 -14.29 13.68 -10.65
CA VAL A 11 -13.52 14.93 -10.57
C VAL A 11 -13.74 15.79 -11.82
N GLU A 12 -13.85 15.16 -12.98
CA GLU A 12 -14.05 15.86 -14.25
C GLU A 12 -15.42 16.52 -14.31
N LYS A 13 -16.45 15.82 -13.81
CA LYS A 13 -17.82 16.36 -13.76
C LYS A 13 -18.12 17.19 -12.51
N GLY A 14 -17.26 17.13 -11.50
CA GLY A 14 -17.39 17.90 -10.26
C GLY A 14 -18.58 17.51 -9.38
N PHE A 15 -18.99 16.24 -9.41
CA PHE A 15 -20.06 15.75 -8.53
C PHE A 15 -19.89 14.27 -8.15
N GLY A 16 -20.58 13.86 -7.09
CA GLY A 16 -20.57 12.48 -6.61
C GLY A 16 -21.66 12.22 -5.59
N PHE A 17 -21.54 11.08 -4.92
CA PHE A 17 -22.47 10.65 -3.88
C PHE A 17 -21.72 10.12 -2.65
N LEU A 18 -22.29 10.39 -1.49
CA LEU A 18 -21.83 9.92 -0.18
C LEU A 18 -22.84 8.92 0.35
N SER A 19 -22.35 7.82 0.89
CA SER A 19 -23.15 6.83 1.62
C SER A 19 -23.14 7.18 3.11
N GLN A 20 -24.32 7.23 3.71
CA GLN A 20 -24.50 7.33 5.16
C GLN A 20 -24.51 5.95 5.80
N GLU A 21 -24.12 5.84 7.08
CA GLU A 21 -24.21 4.56 7.81
C GLU A 21 -25.68 4.11 7.97
N GLU A 22 -26.60 5.05 8.14
CA GLU A 22 -28.04 4.81 8.19
C GLU A 22 -28.74 5.93 7.41
N GLY A 23 -29.04 5.71 6.13
CA GLY A 23 -29.75 6.71 5.32
C GLY A 23 -29.66 6.55 3.82
N GLU A 24 -30.26 7.51 3.11
CA GLU A 24 -30.16 7.65 1.66
C GLU A 24 -28.80 8.21 1.23
N ASP A 25 -28.43 7.96 -0.02
CA ASP A 25 -27.22 8.53 -0.60
C ASP A 25 -27.33 10.06 -0.69
N VAL A 26 -26.30 10.75 -0.22
CA VAL A 26 -26.24 12.22 -0.19
C VAL A 26 -25.47 12.72 -1.40
N TYR A 27 -26.12 13.56 -2.20
CA TYR A 27 -25.49 14.17 -3.36
C TYR A 27 -24.45 15.22 -2.95
N VAL A 28 -23.26 15.17 -3.54
CA VAL A 28 -22.18 16.15 -3.31
C VAL A 28 -21.74 16.79 -4.62
N ARG A 29 -21.50 18.10 -4.58
CA ARG A 29 -20.95 18.90 -5.70
C ARG A 29 -19.59 19.46 -5.29
N SER A 30 -18.73 19.75 -6.27
CA SER A 30 -17.43 20.40 -6.07
C SER A 30 -17.48 21.66 -5.19
N SER A 31 -18.56 22.43 -5.24
CA SER A 31 -18.77 23.63 -4.41
C SER A 31 -18.87 23.36 -2.90
N ALA A 32 -19.15 22.11 -2.51
CA ALA A 32 -19.22 21.72 -1.10
C ALA A 32 -17.89 21.15 -0.58
N LEU A 33 -16.88 20.98 -1.45
CA LEU A 33 -15.56 20.51 -1.06
C LEU A 33 -14.81 21.59 -0.28
N PRO A 34 -13.94 21.19 0.67
CA PRO A 34 -13.09 22.12 1.39
C PRO A 34 -12.03 22.74 0.45
N GLU A 35 -11.54 23.93 0.81
CA GLU A 35 -10.53 24.64 0.04
C GLU A 35 -9.26 23.79 -0.14
N GLY A 36 -8.76 23.73 -1.39
CA GLY A 36 -7.58 22.93 -1.75
C GLY A 36 -7.85 21.44 -2.05
N VAL A 37 -9.09 20.97 -1.92
CA VAL A 37 -9.48 19.60 -2.30
C VAL A 37 -10.20 19.61 -3.65
N GLU A 38 -9.53 19.10 -4.68
CA GLU A 38 -10.08 19.05 -6.04
C GLU A 38 -11.03 17.86 -6.25
N GLY A 39 -10.97 16.83 -5.41
CA GLY A 39 -11.82 15.66 -5.51
C GLY A 39 -11.80 14.73 -4.31
N LEU A 40 -12.75 13.79 -4.29
CA LEU A 40 -12.92 12.80 -3.23
C LEU A 40 -12.58 11.40 -3.72
N LYS A 41 -11.98 10.59 -2.86
CA LYS A 41 -11.69 9.17 -3.16
C LYS A 41 -12.82 8.29 -2.65
N ALA A 42 -13.22 7.28 -3.42
CA ALA A 42 -14.20 6.30 -2.96
C ALA A 42 -13.73 5.61 -1.65
N GLY A 43 -14.64 5.42 -0.71
CA GLY A 43 -14.38 4.85 0.62
C GLY A 43 -13.84 5.85 1.65
N GLN A 44 -13.48 7.08 1.25
CA GLN A 44 -12.97 8.10 2.16
C GLN A 44 -14.03 8.53 3.18
N ARG A 45 -13.65 8.61 4.46
CA ARG A 45 -14.56 9.04 5.53
C ARG A 45 -14.66 10.56 5.52
N VAL A 46 -15.88 11.06 5.60
CA VAL A 46 -16.17 12.48 5.51
C VAL A 46 -17.24 12.84 6.53
N GLU A 47 -17.11 14.02 7.12
CA GLU A 47 -18.16 14.70 7.86
C GLU A 47 -18.78 15.73 6.93
N PHE A 48 -20.10 15.83 6.89
CA PHE A 48 -20.75 16.79 6.01
C PHE A 48 -22.02 17.35 6.63
N GLY A 49 -22.35 18.59 6.29
CA GLY A 49 -23.67 19.16 6.53
C GLY A 49 -24.59 18.80 5.37
N MET A 50 -25.73 18.16 5.63
CA MET A 50 -26.74 17.86 4.61
C MET A 50 -27.99 18.74 4.79
N ALA A 51 -28.65 19.07 3.68
CA ALA A 51 -29.96 19.70 3.66
C ALA A 51 -30.87 19.00 2.66
N ALA A 52 -32.18 19.09 2.87
CA ALA A 52 -33.17 18.59 1.92
C ALA A 52 -33.14 19.44 0.65
N GLY A 53 -32.63 18.87 -0.45
CA GLY A 53 -32.58 19.51 -1.75
C GLY A 53 -33.75 19.08 -2.65
N ARG A 54 -33.86 19.73 -3.82
CA ARG A 54 -34.90 19.41 -4.83
C ARG A 54 -34.81 17.99 -5.40
N ARG A 55 -33.67 17.31 -5.23
CA ARG A 55 -33.38 15.96 -5.74
C ARG A 55 -33.06 14.96 -4.63
N GLY A 56 -33.53 15.23 -3.42
CA GLY A 56 -33.16 14.47 -2.23
C GLY A 56 -32.04 15.14 -1.44
N PRO A 57 -31.42 14.41 -0.50
CA PRO A 57 -30.42 14.96 0.40
C PRO A 57 -29.17 15.46 -0.33
N GLN A 58 -28.75 16.69 -0.04
CA GLN A 58 -27.56 17.30 -0.64
C GLN A 58 -26.59 17.79 0.43
N ALA A 59 -25.30 17.53 0.24
CA ALA A 59 -24.22 18.06 1.06
C ALA A 59 -23.96 19.54 0.74
N LEU A 60 -24.00 20.38 1.77
CA LEU A 60 -23.72 21.82 1.72
C LEU A 60 -22.27 22.13 2.07
N SER A 61 -21.73 21.40 3.04
CA SER A 61 -20.33 21.51 3.46
C SER A 61 -19.77 20.11 3.68
N LEU A 62 -18.51 19.93 3.35
CA LEU A 62 -17.80 18.68 3.55
C LEU A 62 -16.46 18.96 4.23
N LYS A 63 -16.17 18.16 5.24
CA LYS A 63 -14.88 18.07 5.89
C LYS A 63 -14.36 16.66 5.71
N VAL A 64 -13.21 16.55 5.08
CA VAL A 64 -12.50 15.27 5.02
C VAL A 64 -12.09 14.92 6.44
N LEU A 65 -12.60 13.79 6.94
CA LEU A 65 -12.12 13.23 8.19
C LEU A 65 -10.91 12.39 7.82
N ASP A 66 -9.72 12.93 8.10
CA ASP A 66 -8.52 12.10 8.09
C ASP A 66 -8.79 10.90 9.00
N PRO A 67 -8.66 9.66 8.50
CA PRO A 67 -8.78 8.53 9.39
C PRO A 67 -7.66 8.67 10.41
N ALA A 68 -8.02 8.85 11.69
CA ALA A 68 -7.15 8.40 12.76
C ALA A 68 -6.71 6.98 12.39
N PRO A 69 -5.41 6.63 12.47
CA PRO A 69 -4.89 5.38 11.96
C PRO A 69 -5.68 4.24 12.60
N SER A 70 -6.58 3.65 11.82
CA SER A 70 -7.58 2.73 12.35
C SER A 70 -6.89 1.41 12.67
N LEU A 71 -6.75 1.09 13.96
CA LEU A 71 -6.18 -0.16 14.48
C LEU A 71 -6.96 -1.44 14.08
N ARG A 72 -8.02 -1.32 13.29
CA ARG A 72 -8.76 -2.46 12.69
C ARG A 72 -8.49 -2.65 11.19
N GLN A 73 -7.47 -1.98 10.66
CA GLN A 73 -6.81 -2.37 9.41
C GLN A 73 -5.63 -3.34 9.66
N ASN A 74 -5.44 -3.78 10.90
CA ASN A 74 -4.42 -4.77 11.28
C ASN A 74 -4.75 -6.22 10.84
N ALA A 75 -5.77 -6.44 9.99
CA ALA A 75 -6.20 -7.77 9.57
C ALA A 75 -6.18 -8.04 8.05
N ALA A 76 -6.02 -7.03 7.19
CA ALA A 76 -5.88 -7.26 5.75
C ALA A 76 -5.24 -6.06 5.07
N ARG A 77 -4.05 -6.26 4.50
CA ARG A 77 -3.10 -5.28 3.94
C ARG A 77 -2.32 -4.49 4.99
N LYS A 78 -1.32 -5.16 5.56
CA LYS A 78 0.04 -4.61 5.50
C LYS A 78 0.19 -3.95 4.12
N GLU A 79 0.34 -2.64 4.03
CA GLU A 79 1.28 -2.17 3.02
C GLU A 79 2.55 -3.00 3.28
N PRO A 80 3.12 -3.71 2.28
CA PRO A 80 4.41 -4.29 2.51
C PRO A 80 5.27 -3.13 3.00
N SER A 81 6.04 -3.35 4.06
CA SER A 81 7.34 -2.69 4.19
C SER A 81 7.83 -2.47 2.78
N ALA A 82 7.93 -1.22 2.30
CA ALA A 82 8.41 -0.97 0.94
C ALA A 82 9.64 -1.85 0.80
N LYS A 83 9.55 -2.91 -0.02
CA LYS A 83 10.56 -3.96 -0.02
C LYS A 83 11.87 -3.22 -0.18
N LYS A 84 12.85 -3.48 0.69
CA LYS A 84 14.10 -2.70 0.69
C LYS A 84 14.75 -2.68 -0.70
N HIS A 85 14.48 -3.73 -1.47
CA HIS A 85 14.94 -3.95 -2.81
C HIS A 85 13.75 -4.21 -3.75
N THR A 86 13.85 -3.67 -4.96
CA THR A 86 12.97 -3.98 -6.08
C THR A 86 13.13 -5.44 -6.53
N PRO A 87 12.16 -6.01 -7.26
CA PRO A 87 12.28 -7.36 -7.80
C PRO A 87 13.54 -7.56 -8.66
N ASP A 88 13.91 -6.58 -9.48
CA ASP A 88 15.11 -6.65 -10.34
C ASP A 88 16.40 -6.64 -9.52
N GLU A 89 16.45 -5.86 -8.44
CA GLU A 89 17.59 -5.87 -7.51
C GLU A 89 17.73 -7.20 -6.76
N LEU A 90 16.62 -7.76 -6.28
CA LEU A 90 16.64 -9.09 -5.65
C LEU A 90 17.04 -10.18 -6.66
N HIS A 91 16.56 -10.09 -7.90
CA HIS A 91 16.94 -11.00 -8.97
C HIS A 91 18.46 -10.96 -9.23
N GLY A 92 19.03 -9.75 -9.36
CA GLY A 92 20.47 -9.58 -9.54
C GLY A 92 21.30 -10.14 -8.37
N MET A 93 20.87 -9.91 -7.12
CA MET A 93 21.54 -10.47 -5.95
C MET A 93 21.54 -12.01 -5.94
N VAL A 94 20.43 -12.61 -6.35
CA VAL A 94 20.31 -14.08 -6.45
C VAL A 94 21.20 -14.61 -7.59
N GLU A 95 21.26 -13.93 -8.73
CA GLU A 95 22.12 -14.29 -9.86
C GLU A 95 23.61 -14.22 -9.49
N ASP A 96 24.03 -13.16 -8.81
CA ASP A 96 25.39 -13.01 -8.30
C ASP A 96 25.74 -14.10 -7.28
N MET A 97 24.81 -14.46 -6.39
CA MET A 97 24.99 -15.55 -5.43
C MET A 97 25.16 -16.90 -6.13
N ILE A 98 24.34 -17.20 -7.15
CA ILE A 98 24.45 -18.43 -7.94
C ILE A 98 25.83 -18.50 -8.60
N THR A 99 26.23 -17.42 -9.28
CA THR A 99 27.53 -17.32 -9.96
C THR A 99 28.69 -17.51 -8.98
N LEU A 100 28.61 -16.91 -7.79
CA LEU A 100 29.62 -17.08 -6.74
C LEU A 100 29.72 -18.54 -6.26
N LEU A 101 28.58 -19.20 -6.02
CA LEU A 101 28.51 -20.59 -5.59
C LEU A 101 29.07 -21.53 -6.66
N GLU A 102 28.75 -21.31 -7.92
CA GLU A 102 29.27 -22.06 -9.05
C GLU A 102 30.79 -21.91 -9.20
N ALA A 103 31.30 -20.69 -9.02
CA ALA A 103 32.73 -20.43 -9.16
C ALA A 103 33.57 -20.91 -7.97
N LYS A 104 33.02 -20.87 -6.75
CA LYS A 104 33.80 -21.04 -5.50
C LYS A 104 33.44 -22.25 -4.65
N VAL A 105 32.25 -22.83 -4.81
CA VAL A 105 31.81 -23.98 -4.00
C VAL A 105 31.69 -25.24 -4.83
N GLN A 106 30.99 -25.15 -5.97
CA GLN A 106 30.71 -26.33 -6.78
C GLN A 106 31.95 -27.10 -7.26
N PRO A 107 33.10 -26.48 -7.61
CA PRO A 107 34.25 -27.24 -8.09
C PRO A 107 34.81 -28.19 -7.03
N ASP A 108 34.86 -27.77 -5.77
CA ASP A 108 35.34 -28.62 -4.67
C ASP A 108 34.32 -29.72 -4.37
N LEU A 109 33.04 -29.39 -4.28
CA LEU A 109 31.98 -30.37 -4.03
C LEU A 109 31.91 -31.43 -5.12
N ARG A 110 32.04 -31.04 -6.40
CA ARG A 110 32.12 -31.97 -7.55
C ARG A 110 33.33 -32.90 -7.47
N ARG A 111 34.41 -32.47 -6.80
CA ARG A 111 35.60 -33.27 -6.51
C ARG A 111 35.48 -34.08 -5.21
N GLY A 112 34.30 -34.09 -4.57
CA GLY A 112 34.05 -34.79 -3.30
C GLY A 112 34.71 -34.13 -2.09
N LYS A 113 35.09 -32.86 -2.19
CA LYS A 113 35.76 -32.10 -1.13
C LYS A 113 34.90 -30.91 -0.71
N TYR A 114 35.00 -30.52 0.56
CA TYR A 114 34.39 -29.28 1.02
C TYR A 114 35.36 -28.10 0.79
N PRO A 115 34.84 -26.89 0.52
CA PRO A 115 35.66 -25.68 0.51
C PRO A 115 36.36 -25.47 1.85
N ASP A 116 37.48 -24.76 1.85
CA ASP A 116 38.17 -24.42 3.09
C ASP A 116 37.29 -23.58 4.02
N ARG A 117 37.60 -23.60 5.32
CA ARG A 117 36.78 -22.96 6.36
C ARG A 117 36.55 -21.46 6.10
N LYS A 118 37.55 -20.74 5.60
CA LYS A 118 37.45 -19.29 5.38
C LYS A 118 36.54 -19.00 4.18
N THR A 119 36.69 -19.76 3.10
CA THR A 119 35.81 -19.68 1.93
C THR A 119 34.38 -20.05 2.29
N ALA A 120 34.18 -21.16 3.00
CA ALA A 120 32.86 -21.61 3.44
C ALA A 120 32.17 -20.57 4.34
N GLN A 121 32.89 -19.95 5.28
CA GLN A 121 32.34 -18.91 6.15
C GLN A 121 31.87 -17.69 5.35
N ARG A 122 32.71 -17.15 4.46
CA ARG A 122 32.34 -16.00 3.62
C ARG A 122 31.12 -16.27 2.75
N ILE A 123 31.06 -17.44 2.14
CA ILE A 123 29.93 -17.81 1.28
C ILE A 123 28.66 -17.97 2.12
N SER A 124 28.75 -18.55 3.31
CA SER A 124 27.61 -18.65 4.22
C SER A 124 27.08 -17.28 4.67
N GLU A 125 27.94 -16.28 4.81
CA GLU A 125 27.54 -14.91 5.13
C GLU A 125 26.75 -14.29 3.96
N VAL A 126 27.22 -14.45 2.73
CA VAL A 126 26.52 -13.96 1.52
C VAL A 126 25.15 -14.61 1.39
N VAL A 127 25.07 -15.95 1.49
CA VAL A 127 23.79 -16.68 1.39
C VAL A 127 22.81 -16.22 2.46
N ARG A 128 23.28 -16.03 3.70
CA ARG A 128 22.44 -15.52 4.79
C ARG A 128 22.00 -14.08 4.57
N ALA A 129 22.85 -13.24 3.98
CA ALA A 129 22.48 -11.86 3.67
C ALA A 129 21.36 -11.83 2.62
N VAL A 130 21.52 -12.55 1.51
CA VAL A 130 20.50 -12.64 0.45
C VAL A 130 19.19 -13.23 0.99
N ALA A 131 19.26 -14.24 1.86
CA ALA A 131 18.07 -14.80 2.51
C ALA A 131 17.31 -13.75 3.34
N ARG A 132 18.02 -12.91 4.11
CA ARG A 132 17.38 -11.82 4.88
C ARG A 132 16.71 -10.79 3.98
N GLU A 133 17.29 -10.49 2.81
CA GLU A 133 16.68 -9.55 1.86
C GLU A 133 15.43 -10.14 1.21
N LEU A 134 15.40 -11.45 0.95
CA LEU A 134 14.21 -12.15 0.46
C LEU A 134 13.07 -12.21 1.48
N ASP A 135 13.41 -12.33 2.77
CA ASP A 135 12.46 -12.36 3.88
C ASP A 135 11.88 -10.96 4.25
N SER A 136 12.48 -9.89 3.72
CA SER A 136 12.13 -8.48 4.05
C SER A 136 10.98 -7.89 3.23
#